data_AF-A0A6N6L159-F1
#
_entry.id   AF-A0A6N6L159-F1
#
_cell.length_a   1.000
_cell.length_b   1.000
_cell.length_c   1.000
_cell.angle_alpha   90.00
_cell.angle_beta   90.00
_cell.angle_gamma   90.00
#
_symmetry.space_group_name_H-M   'P 1'
#
loop_
_entity.id
_entity.type
_entity.pdbx_description
1 polymer ?
#
loop_
_entity_poly.entity_id
_entity_poly.type
_entity_poly.pdbx_seq_one_letter_code
_entity_poly.pdbx_strand_id
1 'polypeptide(L)'
;MNSDTTLDRYRPWFYAAAIYNLMWGSINILFPNLFFELVGMPVPTYPALWQVVGMFVLVYAPAYWWVARRPGSHRHLIVIGLLGKLLGPIGFVWSANQGALPIAFGWTIITNDLIWWPAFVLYLRDAARLSGGYLALFFGD
;
A
#
# COMPACT_ATOMS: atom_id res chain seq x y z
N MET A 1 22.44 -15.49 13.16
CA MET A 1 21.74 -14.21 13.40
C MET A 1 20.27 -14.45 13.12
N ASN A 2 19.37 -14.24 14.09
CA ASN A 2 17.97 -14.62 13.95
C ASN A 2 17.34 -13.83 12.80
N SER A 3 16.65 -14.48 11.87
CA SER A 3 16.04 -13.84 10.69
C SER A 3 15.12 -12.67 11.07
N ASP A 4 14.43 -12.79 12.21
CA ASP A 4 13.57 -11.72 12.76
C ASP A 4 14.35 -10.46 13.12
N THR A 5 15.54 -10.55 13.71
CA THR A 5 16.34 -9.36 14.12
C THR A 5 16.68 -8.44 12.95
N THR A 6 16.92 -8.98 11.76
CA THR A 6 17.21 -8.17 10.56
C THR A 6 15.94 -7.51 10.02
N LEU A 7 14.80 -8.18 10.10
CA LEU A 7 13.52 -7.69 9.59
C LEU A 7 12.78 -6.78 10.59
N ASP A 8 13.14 -6.83 11.87
CA ASP A 8 12.51 -6.04 12.93
C ASP A 8 12.65 -4.52 12.71
N ARG A 9 13.68 -4.08 12.00
CA ARG A 9 13.86 -2.66 11.64
C ARG A 9 12.73 -2.10 10.76
N TYR A 10 11.96 -2.97 10.08
CA TYR A 10 10.84 -2.56 9.24
C TYR A 10 9.51 -2.47 9.99
N ARG A 11 9.44 -2.94 11.25
CA ARG A 11 8.19 -2.91 12.04
C ARG A 11 7.56 -1.52 12.14
N PRO A 12 8.31 -0.42 12.41
CA PRO A 12 7.71 0.90 12.50
C PRO A 12 7.06 1.33 11.18
N TRP A 13 7.67 0.97 10.05
CA TRP A 13 7.12 1.25 8.72
C TRP A 13 5.82 0.51 8.47
N PHE A 14 5.72 -0.77 8.86
CA PHE A 14 4.50 -1.54 8.70
C PHE A 14 3.39 -1.12 9.67
N TYR A 15 3.71 -0.71 10.89
CA TYR A 15 2.73 -0.10 11.79
C TYR A 15 2.22 1.24 11.25
N ALA A 16 3.11 2.10 10.76
CA ALA A 16 2.74 3.35 10.13
C ALA A 16 1.86 3.10 8.89
N ALA A 17 2.23 2.13 8.04
CA ALA A 17 1.43 1.73 6.89
C ALA A 17 0.04 1.22 7.32
N ALA A 18 -0.04 0.38 8.35
CA ALA A 18 -1.30 -0.15 8.86
C ALA A 18 -2.23 0.97 9.34
N ILE A 19 -1.73 1.89 10.17
CA ILE A 19 -2.49 3.02 10.70
C ILE A 19 -2.93 3.94 9.55
N TYR A 20 -2.02 4.25 8.63
CA TYR A 20 -2.33 5.07 7.47
C TYR A 20 -3.44 4.45 6.60
N ASN A 21 -3.34 3.17 6.26
CA ASN A 21 -4.34 2.48 5.44
C ASN A 21 -5.70 2.40 6.15
N LEU A 22 -5.69 2.20 7.47
CA LEU A 22 -6.89 2.23 8.30
C LEU A 22 -7.57 3.60 8.25
N MET A 23 -6.81 4.67 8.51
CA MET A 23 -7.34 6.04 8.49
C MET A 23 -7.83 6.43 7.10
N TRP A 24 -6.99 6.25 6.08
CA TRP A 24 -7.30 6.63 4.70
C TRP A 24 -8.51 5.85 4.17
N GLY A 25 -8.54 4.53 4.38
CA GLY A 25 -9.67 3.69 3.99
C GLY A 25 -10.96 4.10 4.69
N SER A 26 -10.92 4.31 6.01
CA SER A 26 -12.08 4.73 6.79
C SER A 26 -12.59 6.11 6.36
N ILE A 27 -11.69 7.07 6.12
CA ILE A 27 -12.06 8.42 5.66
C ILE A 27 -12.76 8.34 4.30
N ASN A 28 -12.25 7.58 3.34
CA ASN A 28 -12.86 7.50 2.01
C ASN A 28 -14.17 6.69 1.99
N ILE A 29 -14.39 5.80 2.96
CA ILE A 29 -15.67 5.10 3.14
C ILE A 29 -16.71 6.05 3.75
N LEU A 30 -16.36 6.74 4.85
CA LEU A 30 -17.30 7.58 5.60
C LEU A 30 -17.54 8.95 4.94
N PHE A 31 -16.52 9.49 4.26
CA PHE A 31 -16.52 10.82 3.64
C PHE A 31 -15.98 10.75 2.20
N PRO A 32 -16.69 10.10 1.27
CA PRO A 32 -16.16 9.80 -0.07
C PRO A 32 -15.87 11.04 -0.94
N ASN A 33 -16.48 12.18 -0.62
CA ASN A 33 -16.29 13.42 -1.37
C ASN A 33 -15.13 14.28 -0.83
N LEU A 34 -14.70 14.05 0.41
CA LEU A 34 -13.77 14.92 1.14
C LEU A 34 -12.45 15.11 0.37
N PHE A 35 -11.88 14.02 -0.17
CA PHE A 35 -10.64 14.10 -0.93
C PHE A 35 -10.79 15.04 -2.14
N PHE A 36 -11.85 14.84 -2.93
CA PHE A 36 -12.09 15.61 -4.15
C PHE A 36 -12.31 17.10 -3.85
N GLU A 37 -13.06 17.41 -2.80
CA GLU A 37 -13.28 18.78 -2.33
C GLU A 37 -11.97 19.46 -1.90
N LEU A 38 -11.11 18.75 -1.16
CA LEU A 38 -9.82 19.27 -0.68
C LEU A 38 -8.84 19.57 -1.82
N VAL A 39 -8.83 18.74 -2.87
CA VAL A 39 -7.93 18.93 -4.02
C VAL A 39 -8.56 19.74 -5.15
N GLY A 40 -9.77 20.26 -4.97
CA GLY A 40 -10.50 21.06 -5.97
C GLY A 40 -10.90 20.26 -7.22
N MET A 41 -11.09 18.94 -7.08
CA MET A 41 -11.53 18.06 -8.17
C MET A 41 -13.06 17.92 -8.17
N PRO A 42 -13.69 17.70 -9.35
CA PRO A 42 -15.09 17.33 -9.42
C PRO A 42 -15.36 16.07 -8.61
N VAL A 43 -16.43 16.09 -7.80
CA VAL A 43 -16.88 14.92 -7.06
C VAL A 43 -17.33 13.83 -8.05
N PRO A 44 -17.00 12.55 -7.82
CA PRO A 44 -17.41 11.46 -8.70
C PRO A 44 -18.94 11.35 -8.81
N THR A 45 -19.44 11.08 -10.02
CA THR A 45 -20.87 10.76 -10.24
C THR A 45 -21.32 9.56 -9.41
N TYR A 46 -20.42 8.60 -9.20
CA TYR A 46 -20.66 7.40 -8.41
C TYR A 46 -19.67 7.30 -7.23
N PRO A 47 -19.93 7.98 -6.10
CA PRO A 47 -19.05 7.95 -4.93
C PRO A 47 -18.81 6.53 -4.40
N ALA A 48 -19.76 5.61 -4.62
CA ALA A 48 -19.62 4.21 -4.24
C ALA A 48 -18.38 3.52 -4.82
N LEU A 49 -17.97 3.86 -6.05
CA LEU A 49 -16.73 3.31 -6.64
C LEU A 49 -15.49 3.76 -5.86
N TRP A 50 -15.50 5.00 -5.37
CA TRP A 50 -14.44 5.52 -4.53
C TRP A 50 -14.43 4.88 -3.13
N GLN A 51 -15.61 4.63 -2.57
CA GLN A 51 -15.73 3.89 -1.30
C GLN A 51 -15.20 2.46 -1.43
N VAL A 52 -15.43 1.79 -2.56
CA VAL A 52 -14.85 0.46 -2.83
C VAL A 52 -13.33 0.51 -2.84
N VAL A 53 -12.73 1.55 -3.44
CA VAL A 53 -11.27 1.77 -3.34
C VAL A 53 -10.84 1.96 -1.88
N GLY A 54 -11.58 2.76 -1.12
CA GLY A 54 -11.39 2.91 0.33
C GLY A 54 -11.41 1.58 1.09
N MET A 55 -12.34 0.69 0.75
CA MET A 55 -12.44 -0.65 1.33
C MET A 55 -11.24 -1.54 1.00
N PHE A 56 -10.78 -1.54 -0.25
CA PHE A 56 -9.57 -2.30 -0.62
C PHE A 56 -8.33 -1.81 0.14
N VAL A 57 -8.17 -0.49 0.27
CA VAL A 57 -7.07 0.09 1.05
C VAL A 57 -7.21 -0.27 2.54
N LEU A 58 -8.42 -0.21 3.10
CA LEU A 58 -8.70 -0.56 4.49
C LEU A 58 -8.30 -2.02 4.80
N VAL A 59 -8.55 -2.96 3.88
CA VAL A 59 -8.20 -4.38 4.05
C VAL A 59 -6.67 -4.62 4.14
N TYR A 60 -5.84 -3.72 3.60
CA TYR A 60 -4.39 -3.84 3.77
C TYR A 60 -3.92 -3.51 5.20
N ALA A 61 -4.68 -2.75 5.98
CA ALA A 61 -4.31 -2.39 7.34
C ALA A 61 -4.02 -3.60 8.26
N PRO A 62 -4.92 -4.61 8.39
CA PRO A 62 -4.63 -5.80 9.19
C PRO A 62 -3.44 -6.60 8.64
N ALA A 63 -3.26 -6.67 7.32
CA ALA A 63 -2.13 -7.37 6.71
C ALA A 63 -0.79 -6.77 7.14
N TYR A 64 -0.65 -5.44 7.06
CA TYR A 64 0.56 -4.75 7.51
C TYR A 64 0.76 -4.84 9.03
N TRP A 65 -0.33 -4.83 9.80
CA TRP A 65 -0.26 -5.02 11.25
C TRP A 65 0.28 -6.40 11.64
N TRP A 66 -0.15 -7.47 10.95
CA TRP A 66 0.36 -8.82 11.19
C TRP A 66 1.83 -8.97 10.82
N VAL A 67 2.26 -8.37 9.70
CA VAL A 67 3.68 -8.31 9.32
C VAL A 67 4.49 -7.54 10.37
N ALA A 68 3.98 -6.41 10.86
CA ALA A 68 4.66 -5.62 11.89
C ALA A 68 4.85 -6.39 13.21
N ARG A 69 3.92 -7.29 13.57
CA ARG A 69 4.03 -8.13 14.77
C ARG A 69 5.05 -9.25 14.62
N ARG A 70 5.06 -9.91 13.44
CA ARG A 70 5.94 -11.03 13.10
C ARG A 70 6.49 -10.85 11.69
N PRO A 71 7.58 -10.07 11.54
CA PRO A 71 8.14 -9.74 10.24
C PRO A 71 8.58 -10.96 9.43
N GLY A 72 9.05 -12.04 10.06
CA GLY A 72 9.44 -13.26 9.35
C GLY A 72 8.30 -14.10 8.76
N SER A 73 7.07 -13.99 9.30
CA SER A 73 6.02 -14.99 9.02
C SER A 73 5.10 -14.67 7.84
N HIS A 74 4.98 -13.40 7.44
CA HIS A 74 3.91 -12.95 6.52
C HIS A 74 4.44 -12.23 5.27
N ARG A 75 5.63 -12.62 4.81
CA ARG A 75 6.32 -12.02 3.64
C ARG A 75 5.46 -11.89 2.37
N HIS A 76 4.59 -12.87 2.11
CA HIS A 76 3.69 -12.88 0.95
C HIS A 76 2.63 -11.77 0.99
N LEU A 77 2.21 -11.33 2.19
CA LEU A 77 1.30 -10.18 2.31
C LEU A 77 1.96 -8.88 1.83
N ILE A 78 3.27 -8.73 2.04
CA ILE A 78 4.01 -7.56 1.57
C ILE A 78 4.23 -7.60 0.06
N VAL A 79 4.39 -8.78 -0.54
CA VAL A 79 4.39 -8.93 -2.00
C VAL A 79 3.07 -8.41 -2.58
N ILE A 80 1.93 -8.88 -2.05
CA ILE A 80 0.60 -8.47 -2.51
C ILE A 80 0.41 -6.95 -2.30
N GLY A 81 0.82 -6.43 -1.14
CA GLY A 81 0.76 -4.99 -0.86
C GLY A 81 1.62 -4.16 -1.82
N LEU A 82 2.84 -4.60 -2.13
CA LEU A 82 3.71 -3.90 -3.08
C LEU A 82 3.14 -3.95 -4.50
N LEU A 83 2.58 -5.08 -4.93
CA LEU A 83 1.92 -5.17 -6.24
C LEU A 83 0.75 -4.19 -6.36
N GLY A 84 -0.12 -4.12 -5.34
CA GLY A 84 -1.20 -3.13 -5.30
C GLY A 84 -0.65 -1.70 -5.43
N LYS A 85 0.42 -1.39 -4.70
CA LYS A 85 1.07 -0.07 -4.72
C LYS A 85 1.84 0.26 -5.99
N LEU A 86 2.15 -0.72 -6.83
CA LEU A 86 2.77 -0.50 -8.14
C LEU A 86 1.70 -0.30 -9.23
N LEU A 87 0.61 -1.05 -9.15
CA LEU A 87 -0.47 -1.00 -10.14
C LEU A 87 -1.25 0.32 -10.08
N GLY A 88 -1.45 0.90 -8.88
CA GLY A 88 -2.11 2.20 -8.71
C GLY A 88 -1.44 3.32 -9.51
N PRO A 89 -0.13 3.59 -9.31
CA PRO A 89 0.60 4.62 -10.03
C PRO A 89 0.67 4.37 -11.55
N ILE A 90 0.80 3.11 -11.98
CA ILE A 90 0.76 2.76 -13.41
C ILE A 90 -0.60 3.13 -14.01
N GLY A 91 -1.69 2.75 -13.34
CA GLY A 91 -3.05 3.10 -13.76
C GLY A 91 -3.27 4.62 -13.79
N PHE A 92 -2.75 5.35 -12.79
CA PHE A 92 -2.83 6.81 -12.77
C PHE A 92 -2.08 7.45 -13.93
N VAL A 93 -0.83 7.06 -14.21
CA VAL A 93 -0.06 7.60 -15.34
C VAL A 93 -0.77 7.32 -16.67
N TRP A 94 -1.31 6.11 -16.84
CA TRP A 94 -2.10 5.75 -18.01
C TRP A 94 -3.32 6.66 -18.18
N SER A 95 -4.12 6.86 -17.14
CA SER A 95 -5.32 7.71 -17.18
C SER A 95 -5.02 9.20 -17.28
N ALA A 96 -3.94 9.68 -16.66
CA ALA A 96 -3.50 11.07 -16.76
C ALA A 96 -3.06 11.40 -18.19
N ASN A 97 -2.34 10.48 -18.85
CA ASN A 97 -1.93 10.64 -20.26
C ASN A 97 -3.13 10.69 -21.23
N GLN A 98 -4.27 10.12 -20.85
CA GLN A 98 -5.53 10.19 -21.63
C GLN A 98 -6.39 11.40 -21.26
N GLY A 99 -5.95 12.24 -20.32
CA GLY A 99 -6.75 13.36 -19.81
C GLY A 99 -7.99 12.94 -18.99
N ALA A 100 -8.09 11.66 -18.60
CA ALA A 100 -9.24 11.12 -17.89
C ALA A 100 -9.18 11.40 -16.38
N LEU A 101 -7.98 11.59 -15.81
CA LEU A 101 -7.75 11.87 -14.39
C LEU A 101 -6.91 13.14 -14.23
N PRO A 102 -7.36 14.12 -13.43
CA PRO A 102 -6.57 15.31 -13.11
C PRO A 102 -5.25 14.96 -12.42
N ILE A 103 -4.20 15.75 -12.71
CA ILE A 103 -2.87 15.60 -12.09
C ILE A 103 -2.94 15.75 -10.55
N ALA A 104 -3.91 16.51 -10.04
CA ALA A 104 -4.16 16.65 -8.60
C ALA A 104 -4.41 15.31 -7.88
N PHE A 105 -4.94 14.30 -8.59
CA PHE A 105 -5.09 12.95 -8.05
C PHE A 105 -3.73 12.29 -7.71
N GLY A 106 -2.63 12.78 -8.27
CA GLY A 106 -1.27 12.36 -7.94
C GLY A 106 -0.89 12.52 -6.47
N TRP A 107 -1.55 13.42 -5.72
CA TRP A 107 -1.39 13.51 -4.26
C TRP A 107 -1.79 12.22 -3.54
N THR A 108 -2.84 11.54 -4.01
CA THR A 108 -3.24 10.23 -3.50
C THR A 108 -2.16 9.21 -3.78
N ILE A 109 -1.58 9.21 -4.99
CA ILE A 109 -0.51 8.27 -5.36
C ILE A 109 0.73 8.43 -4.49
N ILE A 110 1.14 9.68 -4.22
CA ILE A 110 2.31 9.94 -3.38
C ILE A 110 2.08 9.38 -1.97
N THR A 111 0.94 9.71 -1.38
CA THR A 111 0.63 9.38 0.02
C THR A 111 0.24 7.92 0.22
N ASN A 112 -0.49 7.33 -0.73
CA ASN A 112 -0.94 5.95 -0.67
C ASN A 112 0.15 4.97 -1.11
N ASP A 113 0.98 5.31 -2.10
CA ASP A 113 1.89 4.35 -2.72
C ASP A 113 3.37 4.69 -2.52
N LEU A 114 3.82 5.81 -3.08
CA LEU A 114 5.25 6.09 -3.29
C LEU A 114 6.05 6.18 -1.98
N ILE A 115 5.48 6.78 -0.93
CA ILE A 115 6.15 6.92 0.38
C ILE A 115 6.51 5.55 0.99
N TRP A 116 5.75 4.51 0.67
CA TRP A 116 5.90 3.17 1.28
C TRP A 116 6.84 2.25 0.48
N TRP A 117 7.07 2.55 -0.80
CA TRP A 117 7.87 1.71 -1.70
C TRP A 117 9.27 1.39 -1.16
N PRO A 118 10.06 2.36 -0.64
CA PRO A 118 11.42 2.06 -0.18
C PRO A 118 11.43 1.01 0.93
N ALA A 119 10.52 1.14 1.91
CA ALA A 119 10.43 0.20 3.02
C ALA A 119 10.01 -1.20 2.55
N PHE A 120 9.02 -1.29 1.66
CA PHE A 120 8.49 -2.56 1.16
C PHE A 120 9.52 -3.30 0.30
N VAL A 121 10.18 -2.58 -0.62
CA VAL A 121 11.21 -3.16 -1.50
C VAL A 121 12.42 -3.63 -0.69
N LEU A 122 12.90 -2.82 0.26
CA LEU A 122 14.03 -3.19 1.10
C LEU A 122 13.70 -4.39 2.00
N TYR A 123 12.50 -4.44 2.57
CA TYR A 123 12.04 -5.58 3.34
C TYR A 123 12.01 -6.86 2.49
N LEU A 124 11.43 -6.82 1.28
CA LEU A 124 11.36 -8.00 0.42
C LEU A 124 12.74 -8.46 -0.05
N ARG A 125 13.64 -7.53 -0.35
CA ARG A 125 15.04 -7.85 -0.69
C ARG A 125 15.74 -8.58 0.44
N ASP A 126 15.59 -8.09 1.68
CA ASP A 126 16.24 -8.68 2.83
C ASP A 126 15.59 -10.00 3.24
N ALA A 127 14.26 -10.10 3.15
CA ALA A 127 13.54 -11.35 3.32
C ALA A 127 13.98 -12.41 2.29
N ALA A 128 14.18 -12.02 1.02
CA ALA A 128 14.64 -12.92 -0.04
C ALA A 128 16.06 -13.43 0.25
N ARG A 129 16.97 -12.55 0.70
CA ARG A 129 18.33 -12.95 1.11
C ARG A 129 18.31 -13.95 2.26
N LEU A 130 17.46 -13.74 3.26
CA LEU A 130 17.31 -14.66 4.40
C LEU A 130 16.69 -15.99 4.01
N SER A 131 15.89 -16.01 2.94
CA SER A 131 15.19 -17.21 2.46
C SER A 131 16.01 -18.04 1.45
N GLY A 132 17.24 -17.63 1.10
CA GLY A 132 18.04 -18.30 0.08
C GLY A 132 17.76 -17.86 -1.37
N GLY A 133 16.93 -16.83 -1.57
CA GLY A 133 16.62 -16.25 -2.88
C GLY A 133 15.16 -15.83 -3.03
N TYR A 134 14.84 -15.15 -4.14
CA TYR A 134 13.47 -14.76 -4.45
C TYR A 134 12.57 -15.97 -4.77
N LEU A 135 13.11 -17.03 -5.39
CA LEU A 135 12.33 -18.24 -5.67
C LEU A 135 11.88 -18.93 -4.38
N ALA A 136 12.78 -19.11 -3.42
CA ALA A 136 12.44 -19.66 -2.10
C ALA A 136 11.50 -18.74 -1.29
N LEU A 137 11.56 -17.41 -1.52
CA LEU A 137 10.61 -16.45 -0.94
C LEU A 137 9.17 -16.69 -1.45
N PHE A 138 9.00 -16.92 -2.75
CA PHE A 138 7.69 -17.06 -3.40
C PHE A 138 7.11 -18.47 -3.28
N PHE A 139 7.95 -19.50 -3.39
CA PHE A 139 7.49 -20.89 -3.45
C PHE A 139 7.51 -21.61 -2.10
N GLY A 140 8.22 -21.08 -1.11
CA GLY A 140 8.28 -21.65 0.23
C GLY A 140 8.95 -23.02 0.24
N ASP A 141 10.22 -23.04 0.66
CA ASP A 141 10.81 -24.25 1.23
C ASP A 141 10.44 -24.35 2.72
#